data_AF-X1A9Q9-F1
#
_entry.id   AF-X1A9Q9-F1
#
_cell.length_a   1.000
_cell.length_b   1.000
_cell.length_c   1.000
_cell.angle_alpha   90.00
_cell.angle_beta   90.00
_cell.angle_gamma   90.00
#
_symmetry.space_group_name_H-M   'P 1'
#
loop_
_entity.id
_entity.type
_entity.pdbx_description
1 polymer ?
#
loop_
_entity_poly.entity_id
_entity_poly.type
_entity_poly.pdbx_seq_one_letter_code
_entity_poly.pdbx_strand_id
1 'polypeptide(L)' 'MRIQSLTIENSIAKIDFDEQLGFQVGGSCRVAAIWAQITETLKQFPSVDSIIISINGRTEDILQP' A
#
# COMPACT_ATOMS: atom_id res chain seq x y z
N MET A 1 4.20 12.10 0.16
CA MET A 1 3.25 10.98 0.24
C MET A 1 2.25 11.27 1.34
N ARG A 2 0.97 11.05 1.06
CA ARG A 2 -0.13 11.16 2.02
C ARG A 2 -1.02 9.93 1.93
N ILE A 3 -1.59 9.54 3.07
CA ILE A 3 -2.68 8.57 3.12
C ILE A 3 -3.98 9.35 2.94
N GLN A 4 -4.75 9.02 1.90
CA GLN A 4 -6.05 9.63 1.62
C GLN A 4 -7.16 8.93 2.40
N SER A 5 -7.07 7.61 2.55
CA SER A 5 -7.96 6.83 3.40
C SER A 5 -7.28 5.58 3.95
N LEU A 6 -7.72 5.16 5.14
CA LEU A 6 -7.35 3.89 5.75
C LEU A 6 -8.59 3.33 6.45
N THR A 7 -9.01 2.13 6.04
CA THR A 7 -10.13 1.40 6.64
C THR A 7 -9.70 -0.01 6.98
N ILE A 8 -10.22 -0.54 8.09
CA ILE A 8 -10.02 -1.94 8.48
C ILE A 8 -11.41 -2.51 8.76
N GLU A 9 -11.89 -3.37 7.85
CA GLU A 9 -13.22 -3.97 7.93
C GLU A 9 -13.13 -5.43 7.47
N ASN A 10 -13.82 -6.33 8.17
CA ASN A 10 -13.83 -7.77 7.86
C ASN A 10 -12.43 -8.37 7.71
N SER A 11 -11.51 -8.00 8.60
CA SER A 11 -10.09 -8.36 8.59
C SER A 11 -9.27 -7.90 7.37
N ILE A 12 -9.81 -6.97 6.55
CA ILE A 12 -9.12 -6.43 5.38
C ILE A 12 -8.75 -4.97 5.66
N ALA A 13 -7.46 -4.66 5.62
CA ALA A 13 -6.97 -3.28 5.62
C ALA A 13 -6.96 -2.74 4.18
N LYS A 14 -7.73 -1.69 3.90
CA LYS A 14 -7.68 -0.95 2.63
C LYS A 14 -7.02 0.40 2.88
N ILE A 15 -5.90 0.65 2.21
CA ILE A 15 -5.15 1.89 2.32
C ILE A 15 -5.01 2.54 0.94
N ASP A 16 -5.40 3.81 0.85
CA ASP A 16 -5.27 4.60 -0.37
C ASP A 16 -4.25 5.72 -0.16
N PHE A 17 -3.26 5.78 -1.05
CA PHE A 17 -2.23 6.80 -1.06
C PHE A 17 -2.43 7.79 -2.21
N ASP A 18 -1.86 8.98 -2.06
CA ASP A 18 -1.71 9.93 -3.17
C ASP A 18 -0.64 9.46 -4.19
N GLU A 19 -0.60 10.11 -5.35
CA GLU A 19 0.32 9.77 -6.44
C GLU A 19 1.81 9.85 -6.06
N GLN A 20 2.14 10.54 -4.98
CA GLN A 20 3.51 10.69 -4.52
C GLN A 20 4.13 9.37 -4.06
N LEU A 21 3.34 8.36 -3.70
CA LEU A 21 3.85 7.02 -3.39
C LEU A 21 4.52 6.37 -4.62
N GLY A 22 3.98 6.59 -5.82
CA GLY A 22 4.51 6.05 -7.08
C GLY A 22 5.47 6.99 -7.82
N PHE A 23 5.58 8.24 -7.38
CA PHE A 23 6.39 9.24 -8.07
C PHE A 23 7.88 8.92 -8.00
N GLN A 24 8.54 8.85 -9.16
CA GLN A 24 9.96 8.50 -9.29
C GLN A 24 10.33 7.18 -8.57
N VAL A 25 9.37 6.27 -8.40
CA VAL A 25 9.64 4.91 -7.96
C VAL A 25 9.94 4.07 -9.19
N GLY A 26 11.12 3.45 -9.19
CA GLY A 26 11.57 2.53 -10.21
C GLY A 26 12.64 1.61 -9.62
N GLY A 27 12.83 0.46 -10.25
CA GLY A 27 13.74 -0.58 -9.77
C GLY A 27 13.04 -1.55 -8.83
N SER A 28 13.16 -2.84 -9.17
CA SER A 28 12.51 -3.94 -8.45
C SER A 28 12.83 -3.98 -6.96
N CYS A 29 14.07 -3.70 -6.54
CA CYS A 29 14.45 -3.68 -5.13
C CYS A 29 13.69 -2.61 -4.34
N ARG A 30 13.54 -1.42 -4.91
CA ARG A 30 12.87 -0.30 -4.23
C ARG A 30 11.37 -0.55 -4.16
N VAL A 31 10.78 -1.02 -5.26
CA VAL A 31 9.37 -1.43 -5.31
C VAL A 31 9.07 -2.51 -4.27
N ALA A 32 9.89 -3.57 -4.21
CA ALA A 32 9.71 -4.65 -3.24
C ALA A 32 9.83 -4.15 -1.79
N ALA A 33 10.76 -3.25 -1.51
CA ALA A 33 10.93 -2.65 -0.19
C ALA A 33 9.71 -1.81 0.23
N ILE A 34 9.12 -1.03 -0.69
CA ILE A 34 7.91 -0.25 -0.43
C ILE A 34 6.74 -1.18 -0.09
N TRP A 35 6.52 -2.21 -0.90
CA TRP A 35 5.48 -3.22 -0.65
C TRP A 35 5.65 -3.84 0.74
N ALA A 36 6.84 -4.36 1.04
CA ALA A 36 7.13 -5.00 2.31
C ALA A 36 6.91 -4.05 3.50
N GLN A 37 7.37 -2.81 3.40
CA GLN A 37 7.21 -1.84 4.49
C GLN A 37 5.74 -1.57 4.80
N ILE A 38 4.91 -1.36 3.77
CA ILE A 38 3.48 -1.09 3.98
C ILE A 38 2.80 -2.35 4.52
N THR A 39 3.05 -3.52 3.94
CA THR A 39 2.38 -4.75 4.33
C THR A 39 2.72 -5.17 5.76
N GLU A 40 4.00 -5.12 6.13
CA GLU A 40 4.43 -5.53 7.47
C GLU A 40 4.02 -4.52 8.54
N THR A 41 3.91 -3.23 8.20
CA THR A 41 3.36 -2.23 9.13
C THR A 41 1.88 -2.50 9.41
N LEU A 42 1.06 -2.77 8.37
CA LEU A 42 -0.36 -3.02 8.55
C LEU A 42 -0.66 -4.35 9.25
N LYS A 43 0.20 -5.36 9.10
CA LYS A 43 0.08 -6.64 9.83
C LYS A 43 0.40 -6.54 11.33
N GLN A 44 0.94 -5.42 11.81
CA GLN A 44 1.09 -5.21 13.26
C GLN A 44 -0.27 -5.08 13.97
N PHE A 45 -1.34 -4.75 13.22
CA PHE A 45 -2.70 -4.80 13.73
C PHE A 45 -3.20 -6.25 13.68
N PRO A 46 -3.49 -6.89 14.83
CA PRO A 46 -3.82 -8.32 14.87
C PRO A 46 -5.17 -8.67 14.21
N SER A 47 -5.99 -7.67 13.92
CA SER A 47 -7.25 -7.83 13.19
C SER A 47 -7.09 -7.73 11.67
N VAL A 48 -5.86 -7.70 11.13
CA VAL A 48 -5.61 -7.57 9.68
C VAL A 48 -5.05 -8.88 9.14
N ASP A 49 -5.85 -9.57 8.32
CA ASP A 49 -5.48 -10.81 7.64
C ASP A 49 -5.08 -10.57 6.18
N SER A 50 -5.60 -9.49 5.57
CA SER A 50 -5.37 -9.16 4.16
C SER A 50 -5.29 -7.66 3.95
N ILE A 51 -4.57 -7.25 2.91
CA ILE A 51 -4.26 -5.84 2.65
C ILE A 51 -4.53 -5.53 1.18
N ILE A 52 -5.22 -4.41 0.93
CA ILE A 52 -5.42 -3.83 -0.40
C ILE A 52 -4.78 -2.45 -0.39
N ILE A 53 -3.85 -2.22 -1.31
CA ILE A 53 -3.14 -0.95 -1.47
C ILE A 53 -3.62 -0.31 -2.77
N SER A 54 -3.96 0.98 -2.72
CA SER A 54 -4.30 1.76 -3.90
C SER A 54 -3.56 3.09 -3.94
N ILE A 55 -3.43 3.64 -5.16
CA ILE A 55 -2.95 5.00 -5.41
C ILE A 55 -4.05 5.74 -6.16
N ASN A 56 -4.61 6.80 -5.56
CA ASN A 56 -5.75 7.54 -6.12
C ASN A 56 -6.89 6.60 -6.56
N GLY A 57 -7.22 5.60 -5.72
CA GLY A 57 -8.26 4.60 -5.96
C GLY A 57 -7.89 3.48 -6.94
N ARG A 58 -6.71 3.52 -7.58
CA ARG A 58 -6.24 2.46 -8.49
C ARG A 58 -5.46 1.39 -7.74
N THR A 59 -5.77 0.12 -7.98
CA THR A 59 -5.09 -1.05 -7.39
C THR A 59 -4.21 -1.81 -8.38
N GLU A 60 -4.47 -1.66 -9.68
CA GLU A 60 -3.74 -2.34 -10.74
C GLU A 60 -2.65 -1.44 -11.33
N ASP A 61 -1.56 -2.07 -11.76
CA ASP A 61 -0.39 -1.41 -12.35
C ASP A 61 0.20 -0.28 -11.50
N ILE A 62 0.05 -0.39 -10.17
CA ILE A 62 0.73 0.48 -9.21
C ILE A 62 2.06 -0.14 -8.81
N LEU A 63 3.06 0.71 -8.56
CA LEU A 63 4.37 0.28 -8.04
C LEU A 63 4.95 -0.90 -8.83
N GLN A 64 5.12 -0.72 -10.14
CA GLN A 64 5.82 -1.68 -11.01
C GLN A 64 7.33 -1.37 -11.06
N PRO A 65 8.20 -2.39 -11.26
CA PRO A 65 9.65 -2.20 -11.42
C PRO A 65 10.05 -1.22 -12.52
#